data_AF-B5CVC6-F1
#
_entry.id   AF-B5CVC6-F1
#
_cell.length_a   1.000
_cell.length_b   1.000
_cell.length_c   1.000
_cell.angle_alpha   90.00
_cell.angle_beta   90.00
_cell.angle_gamma   90.00
#
_symmetry.space_group_name_H-M   'P 1'
#
loop_
_entity.id
_entity.type
_entity.pdbx_description
1 polymer ?
#
loop_
_entity_poly.entity_id
_entity_poly.type
_entity_poly.pdbx_seq_one_letter_code
_entity_poly.pdbx_strand_id
1 'polypeptide(L)'
;MGEDSMELKERIALLAGAAGACDEGLQELAETKSKAEMIRCFFDNIKFCLSRHTPSSAFIRSNFGDMMHGQGLYADETVNVKNQKEVAFVGECYAVVEITERMMCRIWAADSTKLNLRASNGARLIIDALDNADIIVDECSGAHVTVYLYGNATCTGADLIVRKGATYEL
;
A
#
# COMPACT_ATOMS: atom_id res chain seq x y z
N MET A 1 -2.82 18.84 -20.67
CA MET A 1 -2.38 17.76 -19.76
C MET A 1 -1.27 18.16 -18.78
N GLY A 2 -0.55 19.27 -18.98
CA GLY A 2 0.57 19.68 -18.09
C GLY A 2 0.18 20.44 -16.81
N GLU A 3 -0.87 21.26 -16.84
CA GLU A 3 -1.21 22.14 -15.70
C GLU A 3 -1.81 21.40 -14.50
N ASP A 4 -2.79 20.50 -14.72
CA ASP A 4 -3.43 19.69 -13.65
C ASP A 4 -2.43 18.80 -12.88
N SER A 5 -1.42 18.28 -13.58
CA SER A 5 -0.38 17.44 -12.96
C SER A 5 0.62 18.25 -12.14
N MET A 6 0.93 19.49 -12.55
CA MET A 6 1.86 20.34 -11.81
C MET A 6 1.23 20.82 -10.50
N GLU A 7 -0.03 21.26 -10.55
CA GLU A 7 -0.79 21.67 -9.36
C GLU A 7 -0.97 20.51 -8.36
N LEU A 8 -1.25 19.29 -8.85
CA LEU A 8 -1.35 18.11 -7.99
C LEU A 8 -0.03 17.81 -7.28
N LYS A 9 1.09 17.90 -7.98
CA LYS A 9 2.42 17.63 -7.41
C LYS A 9 2.75 18.60 -6.29
N GLU A 10 2.51 19.90 -6.49
CA GLU A 10 2.74 20.93 -5.47
C GLU A 10 1.89 20.68 -4.22
N ARG A 11 0.63 20.27 -4.39
CA ARG A 11 -0.24 19.90 -3.26
C ARG A 11 0.31 18.69 -2.50
N ILE A 12 0.80 17.67 -3.20
CA ILE A 12 1.43 16.50 -2.56
C ILE A 12 2.70 16.93 -1.81
N ALA A 13 3.54 17.79 -2.40
CA ALA A 13 4.77 18.27 -1.79
C ALA A 13 4.50 19.07 -0.50
N LEU A 14 3.47 19.92 -0.50
CA LEU A 14 3.05 20.67 0.69
C LEU A 14 2.58 19.73 1.82
N LEU A 15 1.77 18.71 1.48
CA LEU A 15 1.32 17.71 2.45
C LEU A 15 2.49 16.90 3.01
N ALA A 16 3.39 16.43 2.13
CA ALA A 16 4.55 15.63 2.50
C ALA A 16 5.53 16.44 3.36
N GLY A 17 5.81 17.69 2.99
CA GLY A 17 6.66 18.60 3.79
C GLY A 17 6.09 18.89 5.17
N ALA A 18 4.78 19.14 5.27
CA ALA A 18 4.10 19.32 6.56
C ALA A 18 4.13 18.04 7.42
N ALA A 19 4.15 16.86 6.79
CA ALA A 19 4.29 15.56 7.45
C ALA A 19 5.74 15.18 7.78
N GLY A 20 6.72 16.02 7.43
CA GLY A 20 8.14 15.82 7.72
C GLY A 20 8.87 14.91 6.73
N ALA A 21 8.52 14.98 5.44
CA ALA A 21 9.28 14.33 4.38
C ALA A 21 10.72 14.85 4.33
N CYS A 22 11.66 13.97 3.96
CA CYS A 22 13.05 14.35 3.73
C CYS A 22 13.23 15.04 2.36
N ASP A 23 14.36 15.71 2.19
CA ASP A 23 14.67 16.43 0.96
C ASP A 23 14.77 15.48 -0.25
N GLU A 24 15.29 14.26 -0.06
CA GLU A 24 15.37 13.27 -1.14
C GLU A 24 13.99 12.87 -1.65
N GLY A 25 13.05 12.55 -0.77
CA GLY A 25 11.68 12.18 -1.16
C GLY A 25 10.92 13.34 -1.83
N LEU A 26 11.14 14.57 -1.37
CA LEU A 26 10.58 15.77 -2.02
C LEU A 26 11.21 16.01 -3.40
N GLN A 27 12.50 15.75 -3.56
CA GLN A 27 13.18 15.84 -4.85
C GLN A 27 12.68 14.76 -5.83
N GLU A 28 12.53 13.51 -5.38
CA GLU A 28 11.96 12.43 -6.20
C GLU A 28 10.56 12.81 -6.71
N LEU A 29 9.71 13.35 -5.82
CA LEU A 29 8.39 13.85 -6.21
C LEU A 29 8.49 14.99 -7.23
N ALA A 30 9.42 15.93 -7.03
CA ALA A 30 9.67 17.06 -7.94
C ALA A 30 10.01 16.59 -9.36
N GLU A 31 10.76 15.50 -9.49
CA GLU A 31 11.22 14.94 -10.77
C GLU A 31 10.14 14.17 -11.55
N THR A 32 9.04 13.78 -10.91
CA THR A 32 7.93 13.05 -11.56
C THR A 32 7.29 13.85 -12.70
N LYS A 33 6.89 13.21 -13.79
CA LYS A 33 6.32 13.86 -14.98
C LYS A 33 4.88 13.47 -15.26
N SER A 34 4.37 12.48 -14.52
CA SER A 34 3.03 11.94 -14.70
C SER A 34 2.43 11.48 -13.38
N LYS A 35 1.11 11.37 -13.32
CA LYS A 35 0.40 10.79 -12.17
C LYS A 35 0.86 9.35 -11.88
N ALA A 36 1.25 8.58 -12.90
CA ALA A 36 1.78 7.23 -12.72
C ALA A 36 3.14 7.25 -12.00
N GLU A 37 4.02 8.18 -12.39
CA GLU A 37 5.31 8.38 -11.69
C GLU A 37 5.12 8.89 -10.26
N MET A 38 4.09 9.69 -9.98
CA MET A 38 3.74 10.09 -8.61
C MET A 38 3.29 8.90 -7.75
N ILE A 39 2.48 7.99 -8.31
CA ILE A 39 2.12 6.75 -7.60
C ILE A 39 3.36 5.88 -7.39
N ARG A 40 4.27 5.84 -8.36
CA ARG A 40 5.52 5.10 -8.18
C ARG A 40 6.37 5.70 -7.05
N CYS A 41 6.50 7.02 -7.00
CA CYS A 41 7.18 7.74 -5.92
C CYS A 41 6.54 7.44 -4.55
N PHE A 42 5.21 7.30 -4.48
CA PHE A 42 4.52 6.82 -3.27
C PHE A 42 4.98 5.41 -2.86
N PHE A 43 5.12 4.47 -3.79
CA PHE A 43 5.64 3.13 -3.49
C PHE A 43 7.10 3.15 -3.05
N ASP A 44 7.94 3.98 -3.68
CA ASP A 44 9.35 4.13 -3.32
C ASP A 44 9.50 4.70 -1.90
N ASN A 45 8.58 5.57 -1.48
CA ASN A 45 8.54 6.21 -0.15
C ASN A 45 7.45 5.61 0.78
N ILE A 46 6.97 4.40 0.50
CA ILE A 46 5.75 3.86 1.11
C ILE A 46 5.78 3.79 2.63
N LYS A 47 6.95 3.52 3.21
CA LYS A 47 7.10 3.49 4.67
C LYS A 47 6.77 4.85 5.28
N PHE A 48 7.33 5.92 4.73
CA PHE A 48 7.02 7.28 5.15
C PHE A 48 5.54 7.59 4.94
N CYS A 49 5.03 7.32 3.74
CA CYS A 49 3.65 7.64 3.37
C CYS A 49 2.63 6.97 4.29
N LEU A 50 2.81 5.68 4.60
CA LEU A 50 1.93 4.95 5.51
C LEU A 50 2.13 5.38 6.97
N SER A 51 3.37 5.55 7.43
CA SER A 51 3.64 6.02 8.81
C SER A 51 3.06 7.41 9.11
N ARG A 52 2.92 8.26 8.09
CA ARG A 52 2.41 9.64 8.23
C ARG A 52 1.00 9.82 7.69
N HIS A 53 0.35 8.74 7.21
CA HIS A 53 -0.96 8.79 6.55
C HIS A 53 -1.03 9.87 5.47
N THR A 54 0.05 10.01 4.69
CA THR A 54 0.24 11.12 3.75
C THR A 54 0.73 10.62 2.39
N PRO A 55 -0.02 10.88 1.30
CA PRO A 55 -1.35 11.51 1.27
C PRO A 55 -2.44 10.62 1.90
N SER A 56 -3.55 11.22 2.34
CA SER A 56 -4.70 10.46 2.88
C SER A 56 -5.42 9.65 1.80
N SER A 57 -6.16 8.61 2.19
CA SER A 57 -6.96 7.79 1.27
C SER A 57 -7.95 8.62 0.44
N ALA A 58 -8.67 9.54 1.09
CA ALA A 58 -9.59 10.47 0.43
C ALA A 58 -8.88 11.36 -0.62
N PHE A 59 -7.65 11.80 -0.32
CA PHE A 59 -6.82 12.55 -1.28
C PHE A 59 -6.41 11.66 -2.46
N ILE A 60 -5.92 10.45 -2.19
CA ILE A 60 -5.51 9.50 -3.22
C ILE A 60 -6.67 9.26 -4.19
N ARG A 61 -7.84 8.88 -3.67
CA ARG A 61 -9.03 8.57 -4.46
C ARG A 61 -9.50 9.76 -5.31
N SER A 62 -9.51 10.96 -4.75
CA SER A 62 -10.03 12.15 -5.45
C SER A 62 -9.14 12.64 -6.60
N ASN A 63 -7.83 12.36 -6.56
CA ASN A 63 -6.88 12.94 -7.49
C ASN A 63 -6.29 11.95 -8.52
N PHE A 64 -6.22 10.66 -8.16
CA PHE A 64 -5.70 9.62 -9.04
C PHE A 64 -6.81 8.83 -9.73
N GLY A 65 -7.99 8.64 -9.12
CA GLY A 65 -9.09 7.88 -9.74
C GLY A 65 -8.65 6.47 -10.19
N ASP A 66 -9.32 5.90 -11.20
CA ASP A 66 -9.15 4.48 -11.58
C ASP A 66 -7.74 4.09 -12.05
N MET A 67 -6.89 5.05 -12.45
CA MET A 67 -5.52 4.70 -12.90
C MET A 67 -4.64 4.15 -11.77
N MET A 68 -5.02 4.34 -10.50
CA MET A 68 -4.31 3.80 -9.36
C MET A 68 -4.36 2.26 -9.30
N HIS A 69 -5.45 1.66 -9.79
CA HIS A 69 -5.62 0.20 -9.79
C HIS A 69 -4.59 -0.50 -10.67
N GLY A 70 -4.28 0.08 -11.84
CA GLY A 70 -3.25 -0.44 -12.74
C GLY A 70 -1.82 -0.34 -12.16
N GLN A 71 -1.63 0.46 -11.12
CA GLN A 71 -0.38 0.62 -10.38
C GLN A 71 -0.40 -0.13 -9.03
N GLY A 72 -1.49 -0.83 -8.71
CA GLY A 72 -1.63 -1.58 -7.45
C GLY A 72 -1.94 -0.74 -6.23
N LEU A 73 -2.41 0.50 -6.36
CA LEU A 73 -2.86 1.32 -5.24
C LEU A 73 -4.38 1.32 -5.18
N TYR A 74 -4.96 1.15 -3.99
CA TYR A 74 -6.41 1.12 -3.75
C TYR A 74 -6.74 1.92 -2.50
N ALA A 75 -7.83 2.68 -2.54
CA ALA A 75 -8.19 3.59 -1.45
C ALA A 75 -9.72 3.68 -1.22
N ASP A 76 -10.15 3.45 0.01
CA ASP A 76 -11.55 3.52 0.46
C ASP A 76 -12.54 2.75 -0.44
N GLU A 77 -12.22 1.49 -0.73
CA GLU A 77 -12.98 0.69 -1.70
C GLU A 77 -13.05 -0.81 -1.40
N THR A 78 -14.00 -1.48 -2.07
CA THR A 78 -14.13 -2.94 -2.07
C THR A 78 -13.65 -3.50 -3.40
N VAL A 79 -12.66 -4.40 -3.38
CA VAL A 79 -11.96 -4.82 -4.60
C VAL A 79 -11.47 -6.27 -4.56
N ASN A 80 -11.39 -6.90 -5.74
CA ASN A 80 -10.73 -8.19 -5.94
C ASN A 80 -9.44 -7.95 -6.75
N VAL A 81 -8.31 -8.44 -6.26
CA VAL A 81 -7.00 -8.28 -6.89
C VAL A 81 -6.39 -9.64 -7.16
N LYS A 82 -5.82 -9.82 -8.35
CA LYS A 82 -5.23 -11.11 -8.77
C LYS A 82 -3.82 -10.94 -9.32
N ASN A 83 -2.88 -11.74 -8.82
CA ASN A 83 -1.49 -11.83 -9.30
C ASN A 83 -0.77 -10.47 -9.45
N GLN A 84 -1.07 -9.52 -8.56
CA GLN A 84 -0.42 -8.20 -8.51
C GLN A 84 0.89 -8.29 -7.70
N LYS A 85 2.01 -7.82 -8.26
CA LYS A 85 3.34 -7.92 -7.63
C LYS A 85 3.51 -7.01 -6.42
N GLU A 86 3.10 -5.76 -6.57
CA GLU A 86 3.14 -4.75 -5.52
C GLU A 86 1.74 -4.16 -5.40
N VAL A 87 1.19 -4.19 -4.19
CA VAL A 87 -0.16 -3.67 -3.93
C VAL A 87 -0.26 -3.01 -2.56
N ALA A 88 -0.89 -1.84 -2.52
CA ALA A 88 -1.14 -1.07 -1.31
C ALA A 88 -2.63 -0.77 -1.17
N PHE A 89 -3.15 -0.95 0.04
CA PHE A 89 -4.51 -0.62 0.44
C PHE A 89 -4.46 0.41 1.56
N VAL A 90 -5.10 1.56 1.36
CA VAL A 90 -5.07 2.70 2.29
C VAL A 90 -6.51 3.14 2.61
N GLY A 91 -6.80 3.44 3.87
CA GLY A 91 -8.13 3.84 4.33
C GLY A 91 -9.07 2.67 4.66
N GLU A 92 -10.34 2.82 4.30
CA GLU A 92 -11.40 1.83 4.56
C GLU A 92 -11.56 0.87 3.38
N CYS A 93 -10.62 -0.07 3.24
CA CYS A 93 -10.66 -1.07 2.18
C CYS A 93 -11.23 -2.42 2.65
N TYR A 94 -11.95 -3.10 1.75
CA TYR A 94 -12.23 -4.54 1.86
C TYR A 94 -11.72 -5.24 0.61
N ALA A 95 -10.65 -6.01 0.73
CA ALA A 95 -9.96 -6.62 -0.40
C ALA A 95 -9.96 -8.15 -0.32
N VAL A 96 -10.19 -8.80 -1.46
CA VAL A 96 -9.85 -10.20 -1.67
C VAL A 96 -8.66 -10.27 -2.62
N VAL A 97 -7.54 -10.83 -2.16
CA VAL A 97 -6.32 -10.96 -2.96
C VAL A 97 -6.05 -12.43 -3.25
N GLU A 98 -5.96 -12.76 -4.54
CA GLU A 98 -5.65 -14.10 -5.02
C GLU A 98 -4.28 -14.12 -5.72
N ILE A 99 -3.31 -14.82 -5.13
CA ILE A 99 -1.98 -15.05 -5.72
C ILE A 99 -1.84 -16.53 -6.08
N THR A 100 -2.00 -16.85 -7.35
CA THR A 100 -2.00 -18.23 -7.87
C THR A 100 -0.78 -18.56 -8.72
N GLU A 101 0.10 -17.59 -8.93
CA GLU A 101 1.32 -17.72 -9.71
C GLU A 101 2.54 -17.84 -8.81
N ARG A 102 3.59 -18.49 -9.33
CA ARG A 102 4.87 -18.61 -8.62
C ARG A 102 5.63 -17.28 -8.64
N MET A 103 5.21 -16.34 -7.81
CA MET A 103 5.73 -14.98 -7.76
C MET A 103 6.05 -14.51 -6.34
N MET A 104 6.91 -13.50 -6.25
CA MET A 104 7.04 -12.70 -5.04
C MET A 104 6.02 -11.56 -5.10
N CYS A 105 5.24 -11.40 -4.03
CA CYS A 105 4.26 -10.34 -3.87
C CYS A 105 4.52 -9.55 -2.59
N ARG A 106 4.48 -8.22 -2.70
CA ARG A 106 4.60 -7.29 -1.59
C ARG A 106 3.26 -6.58 -1.40
N ILE A 107 2.70 -6.71 -0.20
CA ILE A 107 1.39 -6.13 0.14
C ILE A 107 1.57 -5.17 1.31
N TRP A 108 0.92 -4.02 1.22
CA TRP A 108 0.75 -3.09 2.32
C TRP A 108 -0.74 -2.87 2.58
N ALA A 109 -1.17 -3.00 3.84
CA ALA A 109 -2.53 -2.75 4.26
C ALA A 109 -2.49 -1.83 5.48
N ALA A 110 -3.05 -0.64 5.35
CA ALA A 110 -3.02 0.40 6.39
C ALA A 110 -4.42 0.84 6.82
N ASP A 111 -4.47 1.71 7.81
CA ASP A 111 -5.67 2.31 8.39
C ASP A 111 -6.67 1.27 8.91
N SER A 112 -7.83 1.11 8.25
CA SER A 112 -8.90 0.18 8.66
C SER A 112 -9.16 -0.89 7.59
N THR A 113 -8.12 -1.21 6.80
CA THR A 113 -8.21 -2.20 5.72
C THR A 113 -8.49 -3.60 6.26
N LYS A 114 -9.41 -4.31 5.61
CA LYS A 114 -9.64 -5.74 5.78
C LYS A 114 -9.20 -6.49 4.52
N LEU A 115 -8.32 -7.47 4.70
CA LEU A 115 -7.72 -8.22 3.60
C LEU A 115 -7.96 -9.72 3.80
N ASN A 116 -8.67 -10.35 2.86
CA ASN A 116 -8.77 -11.80 2.73
C ASN A 116 -7.81 -12.28 1.64
N LEU A 117 -6.90 -13.17 1.99
CA LEU A 117 -5.82 -13.64 1.13
C LEU A 117 -5.98 -15.12 0.80
N ARG A 118 -5.82 -15.45 -0.49
CA ARG A 118 -5.64 -16.81 -0.98
C ARG A 118 -4.35 -16.90 -1.77
N ALA A 119 -3.44 -17.76 -1.34
CA ALA A 119 -2.14 -17.94 -1.96
C ALA A 119 -1.88 -19.41 -2.30
N SER A 120 -1.37 -19.67 -3.50
CA SER A 120 -1.04 -21.02 -3.94
C SER A 120 0.19 -21.09 -4.85
N ASN A 121 0.53 -22.30 -5.31
CA ASN A 121 1.47 -22.53 -6.42
C ASN A 121 2.90 -21.97 -6.20
N GLY A 122 3.43 -22.07 -4.98
CA GLY A 122 4.80 -21.62 -4.70
C GLY A 122 4.95 -20.11 -4.56
N ALA A 123 3.84 -19.35 -4.50
CA ALA A 123 3.88 -17.92 -4.25
C ALA A 123 4.55 -17.59 -2.92
N ARG A 124 5.22 -16.44 -2.87
CA ARG A 124 5.86 -15.89 -1.68
C ARG A 124 5.31 -14.50 -1.43
N LEU A 125 4.74 -14.27 -0.26
CA LEU A 125 4.10 -13.02 0.08
C LEU A 125 4.71 -12.43 1.33
N ILE A 126 4.99 -11.13 1.28
CA ILE A 126 5.38 -10.35 2.45
C ILE A 126 4.36 -9.22 2.60
N ILE A 127 3.69 -9.20 3.75
CA ILE A 127 2.61 -8.27 4.03
C ILE A 127 3.02 -7.40 5.22
N ASP A 128 2.90 -6.09 5.05
CA ASP A 128 2.93 -5.17 6.19
C ASP A 128 1.50 -4.71 6.47
N ALA A 129 1.01 -5.03 7.66
CA ALA A 129 -0.29 -4.57 8.14
C ALA A 129 -0.06 -3.51 9.22
N LEU A 130 -0.66 -2.34 9.04
CA LEU A 130 -0.49 -1.18 9.91
C LEU A 130 -1.81 -0.78 10.56
N ASP A 131 -1.70 0.04 11.59
CA ASP A 131 -2.83 0.70 12.25
C ASP A 131 -3.85 -0.29 12.81
N ASN A 132 -5.04 -0.38 12.22
CA ASN A 132 -6.10 -1.32 12.61
C ASN A 132 -6.42 -2.31 11.48
N ALA A 133 -5.48 -2.53 10.56
CA ALA A 133 -5.67 -3.47 9.47
C ALA A 133 -5.85 -4.91 9.97
N ASP A 134 -6.74 -5.65 9.32
CA ASP A 134 -7.09 -7.03 9.66
C ASP A 134 -6.85 -7.96 8.47
N ILE A 135 -5.95 -8.92 8.64
CA ILE A 135 -5.48 -9.81 7.56
C ILE A 135 -5.87 -11.26 7.85
N ILE A 136 -6.70 -11.84 6.99
CA ILE A 136 -7.08 -13.25 7.06
C ILE A 136 -6.46 -13.98 5.88
N VAL A 137 -5.68 -15.03 6.14
CA VAL A 137 -5.17 -15.93 5.13
C VAL A 137 -6.06 -17.19 5.13
N ASP A 138 -7.01 -17.23 4.20
CA ASP A 138 -8.01 -18.30 4.10
C ASP A 138 -7.40 -19.58 3.51
N GLU A 139 -6.52 -19.44 2.53
CA GLU A 139 -5.92 -20.55 1.81
C GLU A 139 -4.43 -20.28 1.56
N CYS A 140 -3.57 -21.20 1.99
CA CYS A 140 -2.14 -21.20 1.72
C CYS A 140 -1.71 -22.59 1.25
N SER A 141 -1.88 -22.87 -0.05
CA SER A 141 -1.59 -24.19 -0.63
C SER A 141 -0.26 -24.18 -1.38
N GLY A 142 0.80 -24.58 -0.69
CA GLY A 142 2.15 -24.58 -1.26
C GLY A 142 2.72 -23.18 -1.52
N ALA A 143 2.10 -22.14 -0.97
CA ALA A 143 2.65 -20.79 -0.90
C ALA A 143 3.32 -20.55 0.47
N HIS A 144 3.88 -19.35 0.67
CA HIS A 144 4.37 -18.92 1.97
C HIS A 144 4.04 -17.45 2.20
N VAL A 145 3.38 -17.15 3.32
CA VAL A 145 2.90 -15.83 3.68
C VAL A 145 3.54 -15.37 4.99
N THR A 146 4.29 -14.27 4.93
CA THR A 146 4.84 -13.59 6.10
C THR A 146 4.10 -12.28 6.32
N VAL A 147 3.63 -12.03 7.54
CA VAL A 147 2.92 -10.81 7.92
C VAL A 147 3.65 -10.10 9.05
N TYR A 148 3.99 -8.83 8.83
CA TYR A 148 4.50 -7.91 9.84
C TYR A 148 3.34 -7.04 10.35
N LEU A 149 3.10 -7.07 11.66
CA LEU A 149 2.02 -6.35 12.31
C LEU A 149 2.56 -5.12 13.03
N TYR A 150 2.12 -3.93 12.61
CA TYR A 150 2.38 -2.66 13.26
C TYR A 150 1.10 -2.14 13.93
N GLY A 151 1.25 -1.34 14.98
CA GLY A 151 0.12 -0.77 15.71
C GLY A 151 -0.81 -1.86 16.26
N ASN A 152 -2.11 -1.70 16.03
CA ASN A 152 -3.16 -2.63 16.44
C ASN A 152 -3.50 -3.68 15.37
N ALA A 153 -2.74 -3.75 14.27
CA ALA A 153 -3.06 -4.66 13.18
C ALA A 153 -3.11 -6.12 13.64
N THR A 154 -3.96 -6.91 13.00
CA THR A 154 -4.18 -8.31 13.34
C THR A 154 -4.01 -9.21 12.13
N CYS A 155 -3.66 -10.46 12.38
CA CYS A 155 -3.58 -11.47 11.33
C CYS A 155 -3.90 -12.86 11.85
N THR A 156 -4.56 -13.65 11.02
CA THR A 156 -4.78 -15.09 11.20
C THR A 156 -4.41 -15.86 9.94
N GLY A 157 -3.88 -17.09 10.09
CA GLY A 157 -3.67 -18.04 8.99
C GLY A 157 -2.35 -17.94 8.23
N ALA A 158 -1.54 -16.90 8.45
CA ALA A 158 -0.23 -16.76 7.82
C ALA A 158 0.81 -17.76 8.36
N ASP A 159 1.79 -18.13 7.54
CA ASP A 159 2.90 -19.02 7.93
C ASP A 159 3.78 -18.41 9.03
N LEU A 160 4.04 -17.11 8.93
CA LEU A 160 4.85 -16.36 9.89
C LEU A 160 4.19 -15.02 10.20
N ILE A 161 3.93 -14.78 11.49
CA ILE A 161 3.38 -13.50 11.97
C ILE A 161 4.41 -12.87 12.92
N VAL A 162 4.79 -11.64 12.65
CA VAL A 162 5.81 -10.91 13.42
C VAL A 162 5.22 -9.59 13.91
N ARG A 163 5.05 -9.44 15.23
CA ARG A 163 4.68 -8.17 15.85
C ARG A 163 5.87 -7.20 15.83
N LYS A 164 5.63 -5.99 15.37
CA LYS A 164 6.57 -4.86 15.31
C LYS A 164 6.11 -3.74 16.25
N GLY A 165 6.71 -2.56 16.09
CA GLY A 165 6.34 -1.36 16.85
C GLY A 165 5.01 -0.75 16.41
N ALA A 166 4.74 0.47 16.88
CA ALA A 166 3.52 1.20 16.53
C ALA A 166 3.41 1.51 15.03
N THR A 167 4.55 1.80 14.39
CA THR A 167 4.65 2.06 12.93
C THR A 167 6.09 1.79 12.47
N TYR A 168 6.46 2.13 11.23
CA TYR A 168 7.84 2.00 10.75
C TYR A 168 8.81 2.91 11.50
N GLU A 169 10.03 2.43 11.69
CA GLU A 169 11.18 3.28 12.01
C GLU A 169 11.58 4.03 10.73
N LEU A 170 11.51 5.37 10.79
CA LEU A 170 11.79 6.30 9.69
C LEU A 170 13.18 6.93 9.86
#